data_AF-A0A964ZDB4-F1
#
_entry.id   AF-A0A964ZDB4-F1
#
_cell.length_a   1.000
_cell.length_b   1.000
_cell.length_c   1.000
_cell.angle_alpha   90.00
_cell.angle_beta   90.00
_cell.angle_gamma   90.00
#
_symmetry.space_group_name_H-M   'P 1'
#
loop_
_entity.id
_entity.type
_entity.pdbx_description
1 polymer ?
#
loop_
_entity_poly.entity_id
_entity_poly.type
_entity_poly.pdbx_seq_one_letter_code
_entity_poly.pdbx_strand_id
1 'polypeptide(L)'
;MTCATVRERLLQSEYPDRPGSELSAHLADCHPCQIWLRRLVRLERRIANRTIAVPRIPTELFGELEPARPLVRPFASAHHRRVEGARRKAALASSLAAALLLFAAGLWSWPHLEHDISHSSLAAYQMKRDFRLAKADTLPRRVTALVELAGDFLSEAKQTPENAERLADFVERVFCVDLPELTTPLAAHDRPALCAVLEPLSRLESDAARLAAESRSLRLAHAYQRMAGSARLADQRLRILLRG
;
A
#
# COMPACT_ATOMS: atom_id res chain seq x y z
N MET A 1 23.69 -21.11 -8.27
CA MET A 1 23.29 -19.68 -8.19
C MET A 1 22.31 -19.49 -7.04
N THR A 2 22.39 -18.37 -6.32
CA THR A 2 21.40 -18.04 -5.27
C THR A 2 20.14 -17.42 -5.90
N CYS A 3 18.99 -17.54 -5.23
CA CYS A 3 17.73 -16.95 -5.70
C CYS A 3 17.82 -15.42 -5.87
N ALA A 4 18.64 -14.75 -5.06
CA ALA A 4 18.86 -13.31 -5.15
C ALA A 4 19.53 -12.92 -6.49
N THR A 5 20.62 -13.60 -6.84
CA THR A 5 21.35 -13.35 -8.11
C THR A 5 20.47 -13.64 -9.33
N VAL A 6 19.63 -14.68 -9.25
CA VAL A 6 18.69 -15.02 -10.34
C VAL A 6 17.66 -13.90 -10.53
N ARG A 7 17.08 -13.38 -9.45
CA ARG A 7 16.12 -12.27 -9.51
C ARG A 7 16.75 -10.99 -10.07
N GLU A 8 17.96 -10.65 -9.62
CA GLU A 8 18.69 -9.48 -10.11
C GLU A 8 19.00 -9.60 -11.61
N ARG A 9 19.52 -10.74 -12.07
CA ARG A 9 19.76 -10.98 -13.50
C ARG A 9 18.49 -10.95 -14.34
N LEU A 10 17.37 -11.46 -13.81
CA LEU A 10 16.09 -11.38 -14.51
C LEU A 10 15.56 -9.94 -14.62
N LEU A 11 15.78 -9.09 -13.61
CA LEU A 11 15.43 -7.66 -13.68
C LEU A 11 16.30 -6.87 -14.67
N GLN A 12 17.53 -7.31 -14.89
CA GLN A 12 18.46 -6.68 -15.85
C GLN A 12 18.29 -7.21 -17.28
N SER A 13 17.49 -8.26 -17.50
CA SER A 13 17.25 -8.83 -18.82
C SER A 13 16.29 -7.96 -19.62
N GLU A 14 16.61 -7.71 -20.88
CA GLU A 14 15.71 -7.04 -21.83
C GLU A 14 14.49 -7.91 -22.20
N TYR A 15 14.63 -9.24 -22.11
CA TYR A 15 13.57 -10.21 -22.40
C TYR A 15 13.47 -11.22 -21.25
N PRO A 16 12.78 -10.89 -20.15
CA PRO A 16 12.67 -11.79 -19.02
C PRO A 16 11.89 -13.06 -19.35
N ASP A 17 11.03 -13.05 -20.38
CA ASP A 17 10.31 -14.22 -20.86
C ASP A 17 11.19 -15.27 -21.56
N ARG A 18 12.43 -14.90 -21.92
CA ARG A 18 13.43 -15.79 -22.56
C ARG A 18 14.73 -15.84 -21.74
N PRO A 19 14.71 -16.46 -20.54
CA PRO A 19 15.90 -16.54 -19.71
C PRO A 19 17.01 -17.35 -20.40
N GLY A 20 18.26 -16.90 -20.29
CA GLY A 20 19.42 -17.65 -20.75
C GLY A 20 19.54 -19.04 -20.11
N SER A 21 20.36 -19.91 -20.68
CA SER A 21 20.51 -21.32 -20.25
C SER A 21 20.86 -21.47 -18.76
N GLU A 22 21.77 -20.63 -18.24
CA GLU A 22 22.13 -20.63 -16.81
C GLU A 22 20.95 -20.34 -15.88
N LEU A 23 20.11 -19.36 -16.23
CA LEU A 23 18.93 -18.98 -15.45
C LEU A 23 17.84 -20.05 -15.58
N SER A 24 17.66 -20.60 -16.79
CA SER A 24 16.70 -21.65 -17.08
C SER A 24 16.94 -22.90 -16.25
N ALA A 25 18.21 -23.31 -16.05
CA ALA A 25 18.56 -24.44 -15.20
C ALA A 25 18.11 -24.22 -13.74
N HIS A 26 18.39 -23.05 -13.16
CA HIS A 26 17.93 -22.74 -11.80
C HIS A 26 16.40 -22.63 -11.71
N LEU A 27 15.77 -22.03 -12.72
CA LEU A 27 14.31 -21.89 -12.76
C LEU A 27 13.60 -23.24 -12.85
N ALA A 28 14.20 -24.26 -13.47
CA ALA A 28 13.63 -25.60 -13.50
C ALA A 28 13.46 -26.18 -12.07
N ASP A 29 14.43 -25.92 -11.20
CA ASP A 29 14.49 -26.52 -9.87
C ASP A 29 13.91 -25.62 -8.74
N CYS A 30 13.66 -24.33 -9.01
CA CYS A 30 13.26 -23.36 -7.99
C CYS A 30 11.85 -22.77 -8.20
N HIS A 31 10.84 -23.37 -7.57
CA HIS A 31 9.44 -22.92 -7.67
C HIS A 31 9.20 -21.44 -7.27
N PRO A 32 9.81 -20.89 -6.19
CA PRO A 32 9.68 -19.47 -5.86
C PRO A 32 10.15 -18.54 -6.98
N CYS A 33 11.26 -18.86 -7.65
CA CYS A 33 11.77 -18.08 -8.77
C CYS A 33 10.87 -18.19 -10.01
N GLN A 34 10.24 -19.34 -10.27
CA GLN A 34 9.25 -19.48 -11.34
C GLN A 34 7.99 -18.62 -11.12
N ILE A 35 7.46 -18.58 -9.89
CA ILE A 35 6.31 -17.72 -9.56
C ILE A 35 6.68 -16.26 -9.78
N TRP A 36 7.86 -15.87 -9.31
CA TRP A 36 8.34 -14.50 -9.45
C TRP A 36 8.54 -14.11 -10.92
N LEU A 37 9.12 -14.99 -11.75
CA LEU A 37 9.25 -14.77 -13.19
C LEU A 37 7.88 -14.56 -13.86
N ARG A 38 6.89 -15.41 -13.55
CA ARG A 38 5.52 -15.27 -14.08
C ARG A 38 4.88 -13.93 -13.71
N ARG A 39 5.18 -13.40 -12.52
CA ARG A 39 4.73 -12.07 -12.09
C ARG A 39 5.44 -10.96 -12.87
N LEU A 40 6.75 -11.07 -13.06
CA LEU A 40 7.55 -10.10 -13.82
C LEU A 40 7.04 -9.96 -15.26
N VAL A 41 6.90 -11.08 -15.97
CA VAL A 41 6.39 -11.09 -17.36
C VAL A 41 4.97 -10.52 -17.46
N ARG A 42 4.11 -10.78 -16.47
CA ARG A 42 2.76 -10.21 -16.43
C ARG A 42 2.79 -8.69 -16.25
N LEU A 43 3.70 -8.17 -15.43
CA LEU A 43 3.87 -6.73 -15.23
C LEU A 43 4.39 -6.06 -16.49
N GLU A 44 5.41 -6.63 -17.11
CA GLU A 44 6.01 -6.10 -18.33
C GLU A 44 4.99 -6.00 -19.48
N ARG A 45 4.19 -7.05 -19.70
CA ARG A 45 3.08 -7.02 -20.67
C ARG A 45 2.03 -5.94 -20.36
N ARG A 46 1.74 -5.70 -19.07
CA ARG A 46 0.82 -4.63 -18.67
C ARG A 46 1.39 -3.23 -18.91
N ILE A 47 2.70 -3.05 -18.72
CA ILE A 47 3.39 -1.80 -19.00
C ILE A 47 3.42 -1.54 -20.49
N ALA A 48 3.80 -2.52 -21.31
CA ALA A 48 3.83 -2.40 -22.77
C ALA A 48 2.45 -2.04 -23.36
N ASN A 49 1.37 -2.58 -22.81
CA ASN A 49 0.01 -2.30 -23.26
C ASN A 49 -0.57 -0.99 -22.70
N ARG A 50 0.14 -0.31 -21.80
CA ARG A 50 -0.33 0.96 -21.25
C ARG A 50 0.14 2.08 -22.17
N THR A 51 -0.81 2.68 -22.89
CA THR A 51 -0.57 3.95 -23.59
C THR A 51 -0.28 5.01 -22.53
N ILE A 52 0.99 5.31 -22.31
CA ILE A 52 1.39 6.46 -21.51
C ILE A 52 1.04 7.67 -22.38
N ALA A 53 0.00 8.40 -22.00
CA ALA A 53 -0.27 9.71 -22.57
C ALA A 53 0.93 10.59 -22.19
N VAL A 54 1.87 10.75 -23.12
CA VAL A 54 2.94 11.73 -22.95
C VAL A 54 2.23 13.08 -22.98
N PRO A 55 2.18 13.83 -21.86
CA PRO A 55 1.59 15.15 -21.89
C PRO A 55 2.32 15.94 -22.98
N ARG A 56 1.56 16.56 -23.88
CA ARG A 56 2.17 17.44 -24.90
C ARG A 56 2.90 18.52 -24.12
N ILE A 57 4.23 18.47 -24.14
CA ILE A 57 5.03 19.53 -23.54
C ILE A 57 4.73 20.78 -24.37
N PRO A 58 4.21 21.86 -23.77
CA PRO A 58 3.97 23.10 -24.49
C PRO A 58 5.27 23.53 -25.16
N THR A 59 5.26 23.68 -26.48
CA THR A 59 6.41 24.16 -27.26
C THR A 59 6.86 25.54 -26.79
N GLU A 60 5.97 26.30 -26.16
CA GLU A 60 6.21 27.60 -25.54
C GLU A 60 7.28 27.53 -24.42
N LEU A 61 7.37 26.41 -23.68
CA LEU A 61 8.42 26.23 -22.64
C LEU A 61 9.82 26.07 -23.25
N PHE A 62 9.93 25.73 -24.52
CA PHE A 62 11.22 25.64 -25.23
C PHE A 62 11.57 26.94 -25.97
N GLY A 63 10.64 27.89 -26.09
CA GLY A 63 10.88 29.19 -26.74
C GLY A 63 11.81 30.10 -25.93
N GLU A 64 11.90 29.92 -24.61
CA GLU A 64 12.79 30.69 -23.72
C GLU A 64 14.13 30.01 -23.44
N LEU A 65 14.31 28.77 -23.87
CA LEU A 65 15.62 28.13 -23.82
C LEU A 65 16.47 28.70 -24.95
N GLU A 66 17.12 29.83 -24.65
CA GLU A 66 18.15 30.45 -25.48
C GLU A 66 19.02 29.36 -26.13
N PRO A 67 19.31 29.44 -27.44
CA PRO A 67 20.16 28.47 -28.11
C PRO A 67 21.47 28.33 -27.33
N ALA A 68 21.83 27.08 -27.03
CA ALA A 68 22.99 26.71 -26.22
C ALA A 68 24.22 27.52 -26.64
N ARG A 69 24.50 28.59 -25.88
CA ARG A 69 25.76 29.31 -26.02
C ARG A 69 26.86 28.30 -25.73
N PRO A 70 27.89 28.19 -26.58
CA PRO A 70 28.98 27.27 -26.35
C PRO A 70 29.60 27.56 -24.98
N LEU A 71 29.55 26.58 -24.08
CA LEU A 71 30.19 26.59 -22.76
C LEU A 71 31.71 26.53 -22.91
N VAL A 72 32.31 27.48 -23.63
CA VAL A 72 33.75 27.73 -23.53
C VAL A 72 33.93 28.62 -22.32
N ARG A 73 34.09 27.99 -21.15
CA ARG A 73 34.56 28.70 -19.95
C ARG A 73 35.99 29.17 -20.22
N PRO A 74 36.27 30.48 -20.30
CA PRO A 74 37.66 30.92 -20.25
C PRO A 74 38.23 30.46 -18.90
N PHE A 75 39.40 29.82 -18.93
CA PHE A 75 40.15 29.48 -17.74
C PHE A 75 40.50 30.79 -17.00
N ALA A 76 39.71 31.13 -15.98
CA ALA A 76 40.00 32.25 -15.11
C ALA A 76 41.28 31.92 -14.31
N SER A 77 42.28 32.79 -14.48
CA SER A 77 43.59 32.73 -13.84
C SER A 77 43.49 32.64 -12.31
N ALA A 78 44.26 31.72 -11.75
CA ALA A 78 44.23 31.22 -10.38
C ALA A 78 44.76 32.19 -9.29
N HIS A 79 44.43 33.49 -9.32
CA HIS A 79 45.02 34.48 -8.40
C HIS A 79 44.11 35.08 -7.31
N HIS A 80 42.85 34.65 -7.16
CA HIS A 80 41.97 35.10 -6.07
C HIS A 80 41.78 34.12 -4.89
N ARG A 81 42.67 33.14 -4.73
CA ARG A 81 42.41 31.96 -3.88
C ARG A 81 42.54 32.13 -2.36
N ARG A 82 42.96 33.29 -1.82
CA ARG A 82 43.22 33.43 -0.37
C ARG A 82 42.11 34.05 0.47
N VAL A 83 41.19 34.83 -0.11
CA VAL A 83 40.11 35.48 0.67
C VAL A 83 38.76 34.73 0.55
N GLU A 84 38.64 33.82 -0.42
CA GLU A 84 37.41 33.04 -0.63
C GLU A 84 37.14 31.97 0.44
N GLY A 85 38.14 31.56 1.23
CA GLY A 85 37.96 30.52 2.25
C GLY A 85 36.92 30.87 3.31
N ALA A 86 36.87 32.13 3.73
CA ALA A 86 35.90 32.61 4.71
C ALA A 86 34.48 32.74 4.09
N ARG A 87 34.39 33.24 2.86
CA ARG A 87 33.10 33.40 2.16
C ARG A 87 32.47 32.06 1.76
N ARG A 88 33.27 31.05 1.41
CA ARG A 88 32.77 29.69 1.12
C ARG A 88 32.19 28.99 2.36
N LYS A 89 32.76 29.21 3.55
CA LYS A 89 32.19 28.68 4.79
C LYS A 89 30.86 29.34 5.15
N ALA A 90 30.74 30.65 4.93
CA ALA A 90 29.47 31.37 5.12
C ALA A 90 28.39 30.90 4.13
N ALA A 91 28.75 30.68 2.86
CA ALA A 91 27.81 30.20 1.84
C ALA A 91 27.31 28.78 2.11
N LEU A 92 28.17 27.89 2.62
CA LEU A 92 27.78 26.53 3.02
C LEU A 92 26.83 26.53 4.23
N ALA A 93 27.10 27.38 5.22
CA ALA A 93 26.22 27.53 6.37
C ALA A 93 24.85 28.09 5.95
N SER A 94 24.81 29.06 5.03
CA SER A 94 23.54 29.63 4.57
C SER A 94 22.73 28.63 3.74
N SER A 95 23.36 27.83 2.87
CA SER A 95 22.63 26.80 2.10
C SER A 95 22.05 25.72 2.99
N LEU A 96 22.77 25.33 4.05
CA LEU A 96 22.31 24.32 4.99
C LEU A 96 21.17 24.86 5.87
N ALA A 97 21.26 26.10 6.33
CA ALA A 97 20.19 26.77 7.05
C ALA A 97 18.93 26.94 6.18
N ALA A 98 19.08 27.33 4.92
CA ALA A 98 17.97 27.44 3.98
C ALA A 98 17.33 26.08 3.68
N ALA A 99 18.12 25.02 3.51
CA ALA A 99 17.62 23.67 3.34
C ALA A 99 16.84 23.18 4.57
N LEU A 100 17.35 23.43 5.78
CA LEU A 100 16.64 23.10 7.02
C LEU A 100 15.35 23.90 7.19
N LEU A 101 15.34 25.18 6.83
CA LEU A 101 14.12 26.00 6.84
C LEU A 101 13.10 25.51 5.82
N LEU A 102 13.51 25.12 4.62
CA LEU A 102 12.62 24.51 3.63
C LEU A 102 12.11 23.14 4.08
N PHE A 103 12.93 22.36 4.80
CA PHE A 103 12.52 21.06 5.34
C PHE A 103 11.56 21.22 6.52
N ALA A 104 11.83 22.17 7.42
CA ALA A 104 10.97 22.50 8.54
C ALA A 104 9.65 23.13 8.05
N ALA A 105 9.72 24.07 7.10
CA ALA A 105 8.54 24.61 6.45
C ALA A 105 7.81 23.52 5.67
N GLY A 106 8.50 22.63 4.97
CA GLY A 106 7.90 21.51 4.24
C GLY A 106 7.29 20.46 5.15
N LEU A 107 7.77 20.27 6.38
CA LEU A 107 7.19 19.41 7.42
C LEU A 107 6.03 20.08 8.15
N TRP A 108 6.08 21.41 8.30
CA TRP A 108 5.06 22.18 9.00
C TRP A 108 3.89 22.58 8.08
N SER A 109 4.23 22.88 6.83
CA SER A 109 3.32 23.00 5.69
C SER A 109 3.09 21.66 5.03
N TRP A 110 3.67 20.55 5.53
CA TRP A 110 3.13 19.22 5.26
C TRP A 110 1.77 19.29 5.91
N PRO A 111 0.71 19.53 5.12
CA PRO A 111 -0.57 19.75 5.70
C PRO A 111 -0.91 18.47 6.46
N HIS A 112 -1.88 18.59 7.34
CA HIS A 112 -2.80 17.49 7.60
C HIS A 112 -3.53 17.11 6.29
N LEU A 113 -2.78 16.69 5.26
CA LEU A 113 -3.17 16.09 3.99
C LEU A 113 -3.76 14.69 4.24
N GLU A 114 -4.29 14.49 5.44
CA GLU A 114 -5.18 13.43 5.87
C GLU A 114 -6.63 13.68 5.43
N HIS A 115 -7.00 14.87 4.91
CA HIS A 115 -8.42 15.23 4.80
C HIS A 115 -9.02 15.32 3.39
N ASP A 116 -8.32 14.96 2.32
CA ASP A 116 -8.99 14.79 1.02
C ASP A 116 -8.32 13.76 0.09
N ILE A 117 -7.64 12.77 0.67
CA ILE A 117 -7.56 11.48 -0.04
C ILE A 117 -8.98 10.94 0.02
N SER A 118 -9.79 11.34 -0.97
CA SER A 118 -11.15 10.88 -1.19
C SER A 118 -11.30 9.49 -0.58
N HIS A 119 -12.08 9.41 0.51
CA HIS A 119 -12.33 8.25 1.40
C HIS A 119 -12.96 7.05 0.66
N SER A 120 -12.62 6.88 -0.60
CA SER A 120 -13.45 6.25 -1.63
C SER A 120 -12.63 5.39 -2.59
N SER A 121 -11.30 5.46 -2.57
CA SER A 121 -10.48 4.61 -3.44
C SER A 121 -10.19 3.26 -2.77
N LEU A 122 -10.42 2.17 -3.50
CA LEU A 122 -10.02 0.81 -3.13
C LEU A 122 -8.56 0.73 -2.63
N ALA A 123 -7.70 1.58 -3.18
CA ALA A 123 -6.28 1.68 -2.81
C ALA A 123 -6.06 2.18 -1.37
N ALA A 124 -6.82 3.19 -0.91
CA ALA A 124 -6.72 3.68 0.46
C ALA A 124 -7.09 2.59 1.48
N TYR A 125 -8.13 1.80 1.18
CA TYR A 125 -8.53 0.67 2.01
C TYR A 125 -7.48 -0.44 2.05
N GLN A 126 -6.93 -0.81 0.88
CA GLN A 126 -5.85 -1.79 0.79
C GLN A 126 -4.63 -1.33 1.58
N MET A 127 -4.27 -0.05 1.47
CA MET A 127 -3.16 0.52 2.24
C MET A 127 -3.42 0.47 3.75
N LYS A 128 -4.62 0.83 4.23
CA LYS A 128 -4.98 0.75 5.66
C LYS A 128 -4.92 -0.69 6.17
N ARG A 129 -5.42 -1.64 5.40
CA ARG A 129 -5.35 -3.07 5.71
C ARG A 129 -3.91 -3.56 5.77
N ASP A 130 -3.13 -3.32 4.72
CA ASP A 130 -1.75 -3.80 4.61
C ASP A 130 -0.88 -3.18 5.71
N PHE A 131 -1.12 -1.90 6.06
CA PHE A 131 -0.47 -1.24 7.19
C PHE A 131 -0.79 -1.89 8.54
N ARG A 132 -2.07 -2.20 8.81
CA ARG A 132 -2.49 -2.91 10.05
C ARG A 132 -1.88 -4.31 10.11
N LEU A 133 -1.90 -5.04 9.01
CA LEU A 133 -1.32 -6.39 8.92
C LEU A 133 0.21 -6.38 9.06
N ALA A 134 0.89 -5.34 8.55
CA ALA A 134 2.34 -5.19 8.71
C ALA A 134 2.74 -4.93 10.17
N LYS A 135 1.90 -4.22 10.94
CA LYS A 135 2.11 -4.00 12.38
C LYS A 135 1.86 -5.23 13.23
N ALA A 136 1.05 -6.17 12.75
CA ALA A 136 0.74 -7.41 13.44
C ALA A 136 1.77 -8.50 13.10
N ASP A 137 2.64 -8.75 14.07
CA ASP A 137 3.80 -9.65 14.02
C ASP A 137 3.44 -11.14 14.11
N THR A 138 2.28 -11.48 14.69
CA THR A 138 1.81 -12.87 14.84
C THR A 138 0.49 -13.13 14.12
N LEU A 139 0.22 -14.39 13.74
CA LEU A 139 -1.03 -14.77 13.06
C LEU A 139 -2.29 -14.41 13.88
N PRO A 140 -2.36 -14.71 15.20
CA PRO A 140 -3.51 -14.28 16.02
C PRO A 140 -3.68 -12.76 16.01
N ARG A 141 -2.60 -11.99 16.14
CA ARG A 141 -2.66 -10.52 16.08
C ARG A 141 -3.14 -10.01 14.73
N ARG A 142 -2.78 -10.67 13.62
CA ARG A 142 -3.26 -10.31 12.29
C ARG A 142 -4.76 -10.55 12.16
N VAL A 143 -5.27 -11.66 12.70
CA VAL A 143 -6.71 -11.94 12.76
C VAL A 143 -7.43 -10.89 13.59
N THR A 144 -6.93 -10.56 14.78
CA THR A 144 -7.47 -9.47 15.61
C THR A 144 -7.49 -8.14 14.86
N ALA A 145 -6.39 -7.79 14.18
CA ALA A 145 -6.27 -6.55 13.42
C ALA A 145 -7.28 -6.46 12.27
N LEU A 146 -7.63 -7.57 11.61
CA LEU A 146 -8.69 -7.60 10.59
C LEU A 146 -10.08 -7.38 11.19
N VAL A 147 -10.37 -7.94 12.36
CA VAL A 147 -11.66 -7.74 13.04
C VAL A 147 -11.80 -6.30 13.54
N GLU A 148 -10.75 -5.73 14.12
CA GLU A 148 -10.71 -4.31 14.48
C GLU A 148 -10.93 -3.41 13.26
N LEU A 149 -10.27 -3.73 12.13
CA LEU A 149 -10.44 -2.97 10.89
C LEU A 149 -11.88 -3.02 10.36
N ALA A 150 -12.56 -4.16 10.48
CA ALA A 150 -13.97 -4.26 10.13
C ALA A 150 -14.86 -3.41 11.07
N GLY A 151 -14.52 -3.34 12.36
CA GLY A 151 -15.17 -2.45 13.33
C GLY A 151 -14.97 -0.97 13.03
N ASP A 152 -13.76 -0.58 12.60
CA ASP A 152 -13.46 0.76 12.09
C ASP A 152 -14.37 1.09 10.89
N PHE A 153 -14.54 0.16 9.95
CA PHE A 153 -15.41 0.37 8.77
C PHE A 153 -16.89 0.48 9.11
N LEU A 154 -17.38 -0.29 10.09
CA LEU A 154 -18.77 -0.14 10.57
C LEU A 154 -18.97 1.24 11.21
N SER A 155 -17.99 1.69 12.00
CA SER A 155 -18.02 3.02 12.64
C SER A 155 -17.97 4.14 11.60
N GLU A 156 -17.15 4.01 10.56
CA GLU A 156 -17.06 4.94 9.44
C GLU A 156 -18.35 4.98 8.61
N ALA A 157 -18.98 3.82 8.37
CA ALA A 157 -20.27 3.73 7.67
C ALA A 157 -21.39 4.43 8.44
N LYS A 158 -21.35 4.37 9.78
CA LYS A 158 -22.29 5.10 10.64
C LYS A 158 -22.11 6.62 10.53
N GLN A 159 -20.87 7.09 10.39
CA GLN A 159 -20.54 8.52 10.29
C GLN A 159 -20.76 9.08 8.88
N THR A 160 -20.52 8.26 7.85
CA THR A 160 -20.65 8.62 6.43
C THR A 160 -21.55 7.61 5.70
N PRO A 161 -22.88 7.72 5.85
CA PRO A 161 -23.83 6.76 5.29
C PRO A 161 -23.71 6.59 3.77
N GLU A 162 -23.28 7.62 3.05
CA GLU A 162 -23.02 7.59 1.61
C GLU A 162 -21.98 6.52 1.19
N ASN A 163 -21.09 6.13 2.11
CA ASN A 163 -20.06 5.11 1.89
C ASN A 163 -20.45 3.72 2.39
N ALA A 164 -21.61 3.55 3.04
CA ALA A 164 -21.98 2.32 3.74
C ALA A 164 -21.97 1.07 2.84
N GLU A 165 -22.44 1.16 1.58
CA GLU A 165 -22.39 0.03 0.65
C GLU A 165 -20.96 -0.39 0.31
N ARG A 166 -20.10 0.58 0.02
CA ARG A 166 -18.71 0.31 -0.31
C ARG A 166 -17.98 -0.29 0.89
N LEU A 167 -18.22 0.26 2.09
CA LEU A 167 -17.68 -0.28 3.34
C LEU A 167 -18.20 -1.70 3.61
N ALA A 168 -19.44 -2.01 3.23
CA ALA A 168 -19.97 -3.38 3.34
C ALA A 168 -19.20 -4.35 2.43
N ASP A 169 -18.87 -3.95 1.20
CA ASP A 169 -18.04 -4.75 0.29
C ASP A 169 -16.65 -5.04 0.89
N PHE A 170 -16.06 -4.08 1.60
CA PHE A 170 -14.78 -4.28 2.28
C PHE A 170 -14.88 -5.22 3.47
N VAL A 171 -15.89 -5.04 4.33
CA VAL A 171 -16.12 -5.94 5.47
C VAL A 171 -16.34 -7.37 4.98
N GLU A 172 -17.15 -7.54 3.92
CA GLU A 172 -17.35 -8.86 3.31
C GLU A 172 -16.04 -9.44 2.77
N ARG A 173 -15.22 -8.66 2.06
CA ARG A 173 -13.91 -9.14 1.57
C ARG A 173 -12.98 -9.55 2.72
N VAL A 174 -12.89 -8.74 3.78
CA VAL A 174 -12.06 -9.03 4.95
C VAL A 174 -12.44 -10.38 5.57
N PHE A 175 -13.74 -10.65 5.73
CA PHE A 175 -14.21 -11.87 6.39
C PHE A 175 -14.32 -13.09 5.47
N CYS A 176 -14.64 -12.89 4.18
CA CYS A 176 -14.84 -13.99 3.25
C CYS A 176 -13.56 -14.41 2.52
N VAL A 177 -12.57 -13.52 2.38
CA VAL A 177 -11.33 -13.76 1.63
C VAL A 177 -10.11 -13.71 2.55
N ASP A 178 -9.86 -12.57 3.19
CA ASP A 178 -8.59 -12.35 3.91
C ASP A 178 -8.50 -13.20 5.19
N LEU A 179 -9.60 -13.31 5.94
CA LEU A 179 -9.64 -14.08 7.19
C LEU A 179 -9.40 -15.58 6.98
N PRO A 180 -10.03 -16.28 6.01
CA PRO A 180 -9.70 -17.66 5.68
C PRO A 180 -8.23 -17.86 5.27
N GLU A 181 -7.66 -16.95 4.48
CA GLU A 181 -6.26 -17.03 4.06
C GLU A 181 -5.29 -17.00 5.26
N LEU A 182 -5.59 -16.18 6.27
CA LEU A 182 -4.79 -16.10 7.50
C LEU A 182 -5.00 -17.24 8.49
N THR A 183 -6.21 -17.81 8.52
CA THR A 183 -6.57 -18.85 9.49
C THR A 183 -6.28 -20.27 9.00
N THR A 184 -6.18 -20.48 7.69
CA THR A 184 -5.81 -21.79 7.09
C THR A 184 -4.46 -22.33 7.60
N PRO A 185 -3.37 -21.54 7.66
CA PRO A 185 -2.07 -22.04 8.13
C PRO A 185 -1.91 -22.06 9.67
N LEU A 186 -2.98 -21.81 10.44
CA LEU A 186 -2.87 -21.62 11.88
C LEU A 186 -2.54 -22.93 12.61
N ALA A 187 -1.45 -22.92 13.39
CA ALA A 187 -1.06 -24.06 14.22
C ALA A 187 -2.04 -24.27 15.37
N ALA A 188 -2.18 -25.52 15.84
CA ALA A 188 -3.05 -25.86 16.96
C ALA A 188 -2.71 -25.06 18.25
N HIS A 189 -1.43 -24.75 18.46
CA HIS A 189 -0.97 -23.96 19.60
C HIS A 189 -1.49 -22.51 19.60
N ASP A 190 -1.76 -21.93 18.42
CA ASP A 190 -2.21 -20.54 18.29
C ASP A 190 -3.74 -20.39 18.38
N ARG A 191 -4.48 -21.50 18.31
CA ARG A 191 -5.96 -21.52 18.34
C ARG A 191 -6.55 -20.85 19.59
N PRO A 192 -6.07 -21.09 20.83
CA PRO A 192 -6.64 -20.47 22.03
C PRO A 192 -6.62 -18.93 21.98
N ALA A 193 -5.62 -18.33 21.32
CA ALA A 193 -5.54 -16.88 21.19
C ALA A 193 -6.67 -16.30 20.32
N LEU A 194 -7.25 -17.10 19.41
CA LEU A 194 -8.38 -16.67 18.59
C LEU A 194 -9.72 -16.62 19.35
N CYS A 195 -9.83 -17.26 20.52
CA CYS A 195 -11.04 -17.18 21.34
C CYS A 195 -11.39 -15.72 21.72
N ALA A 196 -10.37 -14.88 21.93
CA ALA A 196 -10.54 -13.45 22.23
C ALA A 196 -11.16 -12.65 21.07
N VAL A 197 -11.15 -13.19 19.84
CA VAL A 197 -11.67 -12.53 18.64
C VAL A 197 -13.17 -12.79 18.43
N LEU A 198 -13.72 -13.86 19.02
CA LEU A 198 -15.13 -14.22 18.88
C LEU A 198 -16.07 -13.17 19.47
N GLU A 199 -15.70 -12.59 20.62
CA GLU A 199 -16.54 -11.58 21.27
C GLU A 199 -16.61 -10.26 20.45
N PRO A 200 -15.50 -9.68 19.95
CA PRO A 200 -15.56 -8.56 19.00
C PRO A 200 -16.38 -8.85 17.74
N LEU A 201 -16.30 -10.05 17.17
CA LEU A 201 -17.11 -10.42 15.99
C LEU A 201 -18.60 -10.47 16.30
N SER A 202 -18.99 -11.07 17.42
CA SER A 202 -20.38 -11.12 17.86
C SER A 202 -20.94 -9.72 18.17
N ARG A 203 -20.13 -8.83 18.76
CA ARG A 203 -20.48 -7.41 18.94
C ARG A 203 -20.68 -6.70 17.60
N LEU A 204 -19.75 -6.88 16.66
CA LEU A 204 -19.84 -6.27 15.32
C LEU A 204 -21.09 -6.74 14.56
N GLU A 205 -21.40 -8.04 14.60
CA GLU A 205 -22.65 -8.59 14.07
C GLU A 205 -23.87 -7.91 14.68
N SER A 206 -23.94 -7.87 16.02
CA SER A 206 -25.08 -7.32 16.75
C SER A 206 -25.29 -5.84 16.46
N ASP A 207 -24.20 -5.07 16.44
CA ASP A 207 -24.23 -3.63 16.15
C ASP A 207 -24.67 -3.36 14.71
N ALA A 208 -24.13 -4.09 13.73
CA ALA A 208 -24.55 -3.98 12.34
C ALA A 208 -26.02 -4.39 12.14
N ALA A 209 -26.47 -5.47 12.78
CA ALA A 209 -27.87 -5.90 12.72
C ALA A 209 -28.82 -4.86 13.34
N ARG A 210 -28.43 -4.24 14.46
CA ARG A 210 -29.19 -3.14 15.08
C ARG A 210 -29.28 -1.94 14.15
N LEU A 211 -28.16 -1.49 13.57
CA LEU A 211 -28.13 -0.39 12.60
C LEU A 211 -28.99 -0.68 11.36
N ALA A 212 -29.04 -1.93 10.91
CA ALA A 212 -29.92 -2.32 9.83
C ALA A 212 -31.41 -2.16 10.19
N ALA A 213 -31.81 -2.58 11.40
CA ALA A 213 -33.18 -2.48 11.88
C ALA A 213 -33.63 -1.03 12.13
N GLU A 214 -32.71 -0.17 12.57
CA GLU A 214 -32.98 1.25 12.84
C GLU A 214 -33.01 2.11 11.57
N SER A 215 -32.46 1.62 10.46
CA SER A 215 -32.32 2.41 9.25
C SER A 215 -33.63 2.56 8.49
N ARG A 216 -34.00 3.81 8.20
CA ARG A 216 -35.17 4.15 7.36
C ARG A 216 -34.91 3.96 5.87
N SER A 217 -33.64 3.92 5.46
CA SER A 217 -33.24 3.73 4.07
C SER A 217 -33.00 2.26 3.81
N LEU A 218 -33.76 1.68 2.88
CA LEU A 218 -33.61 0.28 2.46
C LEU A 218 -32.18 -0.04 2.01
N ARG A 219 -31.54 0.91 1.33
CA ARG A 219 -30.16 0.80 0.83
C ARG A 219 -29.16 0.63 1.99
N LEU A 220 -29.27 1.49 3.01
CA LEU A 220 -28.42 1.44 4.19
C LEU A 220 -28.72 0.20 5.05
N ALA A 221 -29.99 -0.14 5.22
CA ALA A 221 -30.41 -1.35 5.93
C ALA A 221 -29.77 -2.59 5.30
N HIS A 222 -29.80 -2.71 3.97
CA HIS A 222 -29.17 -3.80 3.24
C HIS A 222 -27.64 -3.82 3.41
N ALA A 223 -26.96 -2.66 3.33
CA ALA A 223 -25.52 -2.57 3.56
C ALA A 223 -25.11 -3.08 4.96
N TYR A 224 -25.83 -2.64 6.00
CA TYR A 224 -25.60 -3.10 7.37
C TYR A 224 -25.95 -4.59 7.57
N GLN A 225 -27.01 -5.09 6.93
CA GLN A 225 -27.33 -6.53 6.94
C GLN A 225 -26.21 -7.37 6.34
N ARG A 226 -25.58 -6.91 5.24
CA ARG A 226 -24.42 -7.59 4.65
C ARG A 226 -23.22 -7.63 5.58
N MET A 227 -22.93 -6.52 6.26
CA MET A 227 -21.86 -6.48 7.28
C MET A 227 -22.15 -7.48 8.41
N ALA A 228 -23.37 -7.47 8.94
CA ALA A 228 -23.80 -8.40 10.00
C ALA A 228 -23.70 -9.87 9.54
N GLY A 229 -24.19 -10.18 8.35
CA GLY A 229 -24.13 -11.52 7.77
C GLY A 229 -22.69 -12.01 7.58
N SER A 230 -21.79 -11.15 7.11
CA SER A 230 -20.37 -11.46 6.94
C SER A 230 -19.67 -11.73 8.27
N ALA A 231 -19.96 -10.91 9.29
CA ALA A 231 -19.44 -11.08 10.65
C ALA A 231 -19.89 -12.40 11.28
N ARG A 232 -21.19 -12.73 11.14
CA ARG A 232 -21.76 -14.00 11.61
C ARG A 232 -21.09 -15.21 10.96
N LEU A 233 -20.86 -15.14 9.64
CA LEU A 233 -20.17 -16.22 8.91
C LEU A 233 -18.71 -16.38 9.37
N ALA A 234 -18.01 -15.27 9.64
CA ALA A 234 -16.67 -15.30 10.19
C ALA A 234 -16.62 -15.92 11.60
N ASP A 235 -17.53 -15.52 12.51
CA ASP A 235 -17.65 -16.11 13.86
C ASP A 235 -17.89 -17.62 13.78
N GLN A 236 -18.85 -18.06 12.95
CA GLN A 236 -19.14 -19.49 12.75
C GLN A 236 -17.92 -20.27 12.26
N ARG A 237 -17.18 -19.73 11.27
CA ARG A 237 -15.97 -20.38 10.74
C ARG A 237 -14.88 -20.49 11.80
N LEU A 238 -14.64 -19.42 12.57
CA LEU A 238 -13.66 -19.45 13.65
C LEU A 238 -14.05 -20.47 14.72
N ARG A 239 -15.33 -20.54 15.10
CA ARG A 239 -15.81 -21.55 16.06
C ARG A 239 -15.62 -22.98 15.56
N ILE A 240 -15.82 -23.24 14.27
CA ILE A 240 -15.56 -24.55 13.66
C ILE A 240 -14.06 -24.87 13.75
N LEU A 241 -13.20 -23.91 13.39
CA LEU A 241 -11.74 -24.05 13.44
C LEU A 241 -11.21 -24.28 14.85
N LEU A 242 -11.87 -23.72 15.87
CA LEU A 242 -11.52 -23.91 17.29
C LEU A 242 -11.96 -25.26 17.86
N ARG A 243 -12.88 -25.97 17.20
CA ARG A 243 -13.37 -27.30 17.63
C ARG A 243 -12.61 -28.46 17.01
N GLY A 244 -12.12 -28.30 15.78
CA GLY A 244 -11.15 -29.21 15.17
C GLY A 244 -9.76 -28.95 15.69
#